data_AF-A0A7R9TV01-F1
#
_entry.id   AF-A0A7R9TV01-F1
#
_cell.length_a   1.000
_cell.length_b   1.000
_cell.length_c   1.000
_cell.angle_alpha   90.00
_cell.angle_beta   90.00
_cell.angle_gamma   90.00
#
_symmetry.space_group_name_H-M   'P 1'
#
loop_
_entity.id
_entity.type
_entity.pdbx_description
1 polymer ?
#
loop_
_entity_poly.entity_id
_entity_poly.type
_entity_poly.pdbx_seq_one_letter_code
_entity_poly.pdbx_strand_id
1 'polypeptide(L)'
;VRVGGSHFDRLVERQAGKYASPLREDETSAALDAFWASRGVREQAYRARLVNMGTSLASNVAERDLYRNPDRIGHSLDRLQRLFPKVNVADMMWKEPEVLRLTLRDAAAQMTALRFALPPDADLPKLVSAQPGLLLADVRAVGDALKALAEEFPRVDVGKVVQTEPSLLTESCDVLGRLKRLRRVVETRGGVPPPSMAIFYDGGPGCSNPTLFAKVFLEETRGDGEAYESDTAWG
;
A
#
# COMPACT_ATOMS: atom_id res chain seq x y z
N VAL A 1 31.64 48.83 16.72
CA VAL A 1 31.24 48.27 18.03
C VAL A 1 29.95 47.50 17.84
N ARG A 2 30.00 46.18 18.11
CA ARG A 2 28.87 45.23 18.12
C ARG A 2 27.86 45.62 19.20
N VAL A 3 26.55 45.65 18.89
CA VAL A 3 25.49 45.28 19.85
C VAL A 3 24.28 44.77 19.06
N GLY A 4 23.92 43.50 19.24
CA GLY A 4 22.76 42.91 18.57
C GLY A 4 22.52 41.42 18.85
N GLY A 5 23.50 40.68 19.40
CA GLY A 5 23.36 39.25 19.70
C GLY A 5 22.70 38.91 21.05
N SER A 6 22.86 39.75 22.08
CA SER A 6 22.58 39.33 23.46
C SER A 6 21.09 39.14 23.81
N HIS A 7 20.17 39.69 23.02
CA HIS A 7 18.73 39.54 23.27
C HIS A 7 18.13 38.31 22.59
N PHE A 8 18.64 37.93 21.41
CA PHE A 8 18.23 36.71 20.74
C PHE A 8 18.79 35.48 21.47
N ASP A 9 20.06 35.52 21.87
CA ASP A 9 20.70 34.42 22.60
C ASP A 9 20.00 34.14 23.94
N ARG A 10 19.61 35.20 24.68
CA ARG A 10 18.81 35.06 25.91
C ARG A 10 17.40 34.53 25.67
N LEU A 11 16.79 34.84 24.52
CA LEU A 11 15.46 34.33 24.18
C LEU A 11 15.54 32.83 23.84
N VAL A 12 16.59 32.43 23.10
CA VAL A 12 16.88 31.04 22.76
C VAL A 12 17.19 30.24 24.02
N GLU A 13 18.07 30.69 24.93
CA GLU A 13 18.35 30.00 26.19
C GLU A 13 17.11 29.86 27.09
N ARG A 14 16.28 30.91 27.17
CA ARG A 14 15.07 30.90 28.01
C ARG A 14 13.94 30.04 27.43
N GLN A 15 14.00 29.73 26.13
CA GLN A 15 13.05 28.83 25.45
C GLN A 15 13.64 27.49 25.04
N ALA A 16 14.95 27.26 25.21
CA ALA A 16 15.63 26.00 24.90
C ALA A 16 15.11 24.83 25.74
N GLY A 17 14.53 25.09 26.91
CA GLY A 17 13.82 24.09 27.71
C GLY A 17 12.38 23.81 27.26
N LYS A 18 11.79 24.64 26.38
CA LYS A 18 10.43 24.48 25.85
C LYS A 18 10.39 23.77 24.50
N TYR A 19 11.46 23.86 23.72
CA TYR A 19 11.64 23.10 22.50
C TYR A 19 12.63 21.99 22.81
N ALA A 20 12.16 20.75 22.83
CA ALA A 20 13.07 19.60 22.86
C ALA A 20 14.15 19.85 21.79
N SER A 21 15.42 19.81 22.21
CA SER A 21 16.53 19.87 21.25
C SER A 21 16.23 18.87 20.14
N PRO A 22 16.38 19.23 18.86
CA PRO A 22 16.24 18.25 17.80
C PRO A 22 17.22 17.12 18.13
N LEU A 23 16.66 15.95 18.44
CA LEU A 23 17.44 14.74 18.71
C LEU A 23 18.43 14.57 17.57
N ARG A 24 19.62 14.04 17.87
CA ARG A 24 20.56 13.69 16.82
C ARG A 24 19.87 12.68 15.90
N GLU A 25 20.18 12.68 14.61
CA GLU A 25 19.50 11.80 13.65
C GLU A 25 19.57 10.32 14.09
N ASP A 26 20.70 9.90 14.67
CA ASP A 26 20.89 8.55 15.23
C ASP A 26 19.96 8.23 16.41
N GLU A 27 19.73 9.20 17.31
CA GLU A 27 18.83 9.06 18.46
C GLU A 27 17.36 9.01 18.02
N THR A 28 17.02 9.77 16.98
CA THR A 28 15.67 9.77 16.39
C THR A 28 15.38 8.43 15.73
N SER A 29 16.34 7.89 14.97
CA SER A 29 16.22 6.58 14.31
C SER A 29 16.07 5.44 15.32
N ALA A 30 16.85 5.44 16.40
CA ALA A 30 16.74 4.44 17.47
C ALA A 30 15.39 4.51 18.20
N ALA A 31 14.89 5.73 18.49
CA ALA A 31 13.60 5.92 19.10
C ALA A 31 12.44 5.44 18.21
N LEU A 32 12.53 5.69 16.89
CA LEU A 32 11.54 5.20 15.92
C LEU A 32 11.58 3.68 15.78
N ASP A 33 12.76 3.05 15.73
CA ASP A 33 12.87 1.59 15.70
C ASP A 33 12.25 0.95 16.94
N ALA A 34 12.58 1.47 18.13
CA ALA A 34 11.98 1.01 19.39
C ALA A 34 10.45 1.20 19.42
N PHE A 35 9.97 2.34 18.90
CA PHE A 35 8.54 2.59 18.74
C PHE A 35 7.87 1.53 17.85
N TRP A 36 8.39 1.28 16.64
CA TRP A 36 7.80 0.30 15.72
C TRP A 36 7.84 -1.13 16.28
N ALA A 37 8.92 -1.49 16.98
CA ALA A 37 9.02 -2.76 17.68
C ALA A 37 7.94 -2.89 18.77
N SER A 38 7.73 -1.83 19.57
CA SER A 38 6.68 -1.80 20.61
C SER A 38 5.26 -1.88 20.04
N ARG A 39 5.07 -1.40 18.80
CA ARG A 39 3.80 -1.48 18.06
C ARG A 39 3.59 -2.81 17.33
N GLY A 40 4.53 -3.75 17.45
CA GLY A 40 4.39 -5.12 16.94
C GLY A 40 4.99 -5.37 15.56
N VAL A 41 5.77 -4.44 15.00
CA VAL A 41 6.52 -4.66 13.75
C VAL A 41 7.77 -5.48 14.08
N ARG A 42 7.71 -6.79 13.90
CA ARG A 42 8.75 -7.72 14.38
C ARG A 42 9.98 -7.77 13.48
N GLU A 43 9.78 -7.65 12.17
CA GLU A 43 10.87 -7.75 11.22
C GLU A 43 11.72 -6.48 11.18
N GLN A 44 13.03 -6.65 11.33
CA GLN A 44 13.98 -5.53 11.36
C GLN A 44 14.01 -4.78 10.01
N ALA A 45 13.89 -5.49 8.88
CA ALA A 45 13.84 -4.88 7.55
C ALA A 45 12.64 -3.93 7.40
N TYR A 46 11.47 -4.33 7.90
CA TYR A 46 10.27 -3.49 7.88
C TYR A 46 10.42 -2.26 8.76
N ARG A 47 10.98 -2.42 9.97
CA ARG A 47 11.26 -1.27 10.84
C ARG A 47 12.28 -0.31 10.23
N ALA A 48 13.35 -0.81 9.64
CA ALA A 48 14.36 0.02 8.96
C ALA A 48 13.72 0.85 7.84
N ARG A 49 12.83 0.25 7.03
CA ARG A 49 12.05 0.98 6.01
C ARG A 49 11.16 2.06 6.63
N LEU A 50 10.45 1.73 7.71
CA LEU A 50 9.57 2.67 8.41
C LEU A 50 10.32 3.82 9.08
N VAL A 51 11.53 3.59 9.58
CA VAL A 51 12.41 4.64 10.11
C VAL A 51 12.85 5.59 8.98
N ASN A 52 13.18 5.03 7.80
CA ASN A 52 13.64 5.81 6.65
C ASN A 52 12.52 6.58 5.93
N MET A 53 11.26 6.23 6.18
CA MET A 53 10.07 6.84 5.58
C MET A 53 10.05 8.37 5.62
N GLY A 54 10.47 8.98 6.74
CA GLY A 54 10.50 10.43 6.90
C GLY A 54 11.50 11.16 5.99
N THR A 55 12.40 10.43 5.33
CA THR A 55 13.27 10.96 4.27
C THR A 55 12.73 10.73 2.87
N SER A 56 12.04 9.60 2.64
CA SER A 56 11.58 9.21 1.30
C SER A 56 10.22 9.77 0.91
N LEU A 57 9.27 9.87 1.85
CA LEU A 57 7.88 10.25 1.55
C LEU A 57 7.56 11.71 1.86
N ALA A 58 8.39 12.36 2.66
CA ALA A 58 8.08 13.66 3.22
C ALA A 58 8.55 14.80 2.31
N SER A 59 7.61 15.32 1.53
CA SER A 59 7.80 16.42 0.59
C SER A 59 7.85 17.79 1.28
N ASN A 60 7.19 17.91 2.45
CA ASN A 60 7.06 19.15 3.19
C ASN A 60 7.36 18.98 4.69
N VAL A 61 7.41 20.11 5.41
CA VAL A 61 7.75 20.14 6.84
C VAL A 61 6.75 19.38 7.71
N ALA A 62 5.45 19.48 7.41
CA ALA A 62 4.40 18.82 8.19
C ALA A 62 4.46 17.29 8.06
N GLU A 63 4.80 16.79 6.88
CA GLU A 63 5.00 15.35 6.64
C GLU A 63 6.26 14.84 7.32
N ARG A 64 7.36 15.61 7.29
CA ARG A 64 8.60 15.24 8.00
C ARG A 64 8.34 15.16 9.50
N ASP A 65 7.58 16.10 10.02
CA ASP A 65 7.15 16.15 11.42
C ASP A 65 6.21 14.98 11.78
N LEU A 66 5.31 14.56 10.89
CA LEU A 66 4.53 13.34 11.08
C LEU A 66 5.43 12.10 11.15
N TYR A 67 6.27 11.88 10.14
CA TYR A 67 7.00 10.62 9.97
C TYR A 67 8.26 10.48 10.85
N ARG A 68 8.74 11.57 11.45
CA ARG A 68 9.88 11.56 12.39
C ARG A 68 9.47 11.63 13.86
N ASN A 69 8.18 11.76 14.17
CA ASN A 69 7.68 11.94 15.53
C ASN A 69 6.86 10.70 15.99
N PRO A 70 7.41 9.86 16.89
CA PRO A 70 6.73 8.66 17.40
C PRO A 70 5.32 8.93 17.96
N ASP A 71 5.10 10.06 18.64
CA ASP A 71 3.80 10.37 19.25
C ASP A 71 2.75 10.64 18.16
N ARG A 72 3.13 11.36 17.10
CA ARG A 72 2.22 11.66 15.98
C ARG A 72 1.88 10.43 15.16
N ILE A 73 2.88 9.58 14.92
CA ILE A 73 2.66 8.27 14.30
C ILE A 73 1.71 7.45 15.18
N GLY A 74 1.98 7.38 16.49
CA GLY A 74 1.17 6.67 17.46
C GLY A 74 -0.29 7.10 17.43
N HIS A 75 -0.57 8.41 17.49
CA HIS A 75 -1.93 8.92 17.39
C HIS A 75 -2.60 8.58 16.05
N SER A 76 -1.86 8.55 14.95
CA SER A 76 -2.40 8.21 13.63
C SER A 76 -2.72 6.72 13.51
N LEU A 77 -1.82 5.87 14.01
CA LEU A 77 -2.05 4.43 14.15
C LEU A 77 -3.25 4.14 15.04
N ASP A 78 -3.38 4.78 16.20
CA ASP A 78 -4.49 4.55 17.12
C ASP A 78 -5.84 4.92 16.51
N ARG A 79 -5.88 5.97 15.67
CA ARG A 79 -7.09 6.31 14.91
C ARG A 79 -7.44 5.24 13.90
N LEU A 80 -6.48 4.80 13.09
CA LEU A 80 -6.69 3.75 12.09
C LEU A 80 -7.05 2.40 12.74
N GLN A 81 -6.43 2.07 13.87
CA GLN A 81 -6.70 0.85 14.64
C GLN A 81 -8.17 0.76 15.10
N ARG A 82 -8.85 1.90 15.32
CA ARG A 82 -10.29 1.92 15.61
C ARG A 82 -11.16 1.49 14.43
N LEU A 83 -10.72 1.72 13.19
CA LEU A 83 -11.40 1.22 11.99
C LEU A 83 -11.11 -0.25 11.73
N PHE A 84 -9.93 -0.72 12.13
CA PHE A 84 -9.46 -2.08 11.88
C PHE A 84 -9.11 -2.82 13.18
N PRO A 85 -10.07 -3.08 14.09
CA PRO A 85 -9.79 -3.58 15.44
C PRO A 85 -9.12 -4.95 15.48
N LYS A 86 -9.19 -5.73 14.40
CA LYS A 86 -8.63 -7.09 14.29
C LYS A 86 -7.34 -7.15 13.46
N VAL A 87 -6.86 -6.02 12.96
CA VAL A 87 -5.69 -5.94 12.08
C VAL A 87 -4.55 -5.24 12.80
N ASN A 88 -3.32 -5.72 12.61
CA ASN A 88 -2.15 -4.98 13.07
C ASN A 88 -1.86 -3.82 12.11
N VAL A 89 -2.41 -2.64 12.41
CA VAL A 89 -2.23 -1.46 11.54
C VAL A 89 -0.78 -1.03 11.47
N ALA A 90 0.01 -1.20 12.53
CA ALA A 90 1.43 -0.86 12.49
C ALA A 90 2.19 -1.71 11.45
N ASP A 91 1.86 -2.99 11.36
CA ASP A 91 2.45 -3.91 10.38
C ASP A 91 1.99 -3.60 8.94
N MET A 92 0.82 -3.00 8.73
CA MET A 92 0.42 -2.54 7.40
C MET A 92 1.32 -1.41 6.86
N MET A 93 1.92 -0.60 7.75
CA MET A 93 2.59 0.63 7.34
C MET A 93 3.87 0.40 6.55
N TRP A 94 4.51 -0.77 6.65
CA TRP A 94 5.71 -1.02 5.84
C TRP A 94 5.37 -1.19 4.36
N LYS A 95 4.13 -1.64 4.06
CA LYS A 95 3.61 -1.81 2.69
C LYS A 95 3.15 -0.48 2.11
N GLU A 96 2.22 0.18 2.80
CA GLU A 96 1.71 1.49 2.37
C GLU A 96 1.71 2.49 3.53
N PRO A 97 2.85 3.16 3.76
CA PRO A 97 2.99 4.18 4.80
C PRO A 97 2.15 5.45 4.59
N GLU A 98 1.78 5.78 3.36
CA GLU A 98 1.01 6.99 3.05
C GLU A 98 -0.40 6.97 3.68
N VAL A 99 -0.90 5.77 4.02
CA VAL A 99 -2.17 5.59 4.77
C VAL A 99 -2.19 6.37 6.09
N LEU A 100 -1.04 6.62 6.73
CA LEU A 100 -0.96 7.43 7.97
C LEU A 100 -1.45 8.87 7.79
N ARG A 101 -1.42 9.38 6.55
CA ARG A 101 -1.90 10.74 6.24
C ARG A 101 -3.43 10.83 6.24
N LEU A 102 -4.12 9.72 6.05
CA LEU A 102 -5.58 9.72 5.97
C LEU A 102 -6.18 10.14 7.31
N THR A 103 -7.20 11.01 7.23
CA THR A 103 -8.05 11.23 8.39
C THR A 103 -8.94 10.01 8.62
N LEU A 104 -9.45 9.87 9.85
CA LEU A 104 -10.41 8.81 10.17
C LEU A 104 -11.64 8.86 9.26
N ARG A 105 -12.07 10.08 8.88
CA ARG A 105 -13.20 10.31 7.99
C ARG A 105 -12.89 9.81 6.58
N ASP A 106 -11.72 10.15 6.04
CA ASP A 106 -11.35 9.78 4.66
C ASP A 106 -11.16 8.27 4.54
N ALA A 107 -10.48 7.64 5.51
CA ALA A 107 -10.34 6.19 5.56
C ALA A 107 -11.71 5.48 5.66
N ALA A 108 -12.64 5.99 6.48
CA ALA A 108 -13.99 5.42 6.58
C ALA A 108 -14.84 5.61 5.32
N ALA A 109 -14.73 6.79 4.67
CA ALA A 109 -15.38 7.07 3.41
C ALA A 109 -14.86 6.13 2.30
N GLN A 110 -13.54 5.96 2.23
CA GLN A 110 -12.90 5.06 1.29
C GLN A 110 -13.31 3.59 1.51
N MET A 111 -13.35 3.13 2.76
CA MET A 111 -13.86 1.80 3.10
C MET A 111 -15.30 1.59 2.63
N THR A 112 -16.14 2.61 2.81
CA THR A 112 -17.54 2.57 2.34
C THR A 112 -17.59 2.49 0.81
N ALA A 113 -16.79 3.30 0.11
CA ALA A 113 -16.73 3.30 -1.34
C ALA A 113 -16.22 1.97 -1.90
N LEU A 114 -15.14 1.41 -1.33
CA LEU A 114 -14.62 0.08 -1.68
C LEU A 114 -15.66 -1.03 -1.46
N ARG A 115 -16.47 -0.94 -0.39
CA ARG A 115 -17.54 -1.92 -0.14
C ARG A 115 -18.57 -1.96 -1.27
N PHE A 116 -18.81 -0.86 -1.97
CA PHE A 116 -19.72 -0.82 -3.12
C PHE A 116 -19.05 -1.23 -4.44
N ALA A 117 -17.74 -1.06 -4.57
CA ALA A 117 -17.00 -1.44 -5.77
C ALA A 117 -16.60 -2.92 -5.79
N LEU A 118 -16.32 -3.51 -4.63
CA LEU A 118 -15.90 -4.90 -4.48
C LEU A 118 -17.09 -5.88 -4.47
N PRO A 119 -16.85 -7.17 -4.73
CA PRO A 119 -17.85 -8.22 -4.55
C PRO A 119 -18.50 -8.18 -3.16
N PRO A 120 -19.81 -8.48 -3.03
CA PRO A 120 -20.53 -8.40 -1.76
C PRO A 120 -19.95 -9.27 -0.63
N ASP A 121 -19.34 -10.39 -0.98
CA ASP A 121 -18.73 -11.37 -0.08
C ASP A 121 -17.27 -11.06 0.28
N ALA A 122 -16.69 -9.98 -0.26
CA ALA A 122 -15.32 -9.59 0.01
C ALA A 122 -15.10 -9.19 1.48
N ASP A 123 -14.12 -9.83 2.12
CA ASP A 123 -13.62 -9.46 3.44
C ASP A 123 -12.71 -8.22 3.33
N LEU A 124 -13.34 -7.05 3.28
CA LEU A 124 -12.65 -5.78 3.09
C LEU A 124 -11.56 -5.49 4.16
N PRO A 125 -11.79 -5.72 5.47
CA PRO A 125 -10.72 -5.61 6.46
C PRO A 125 -9.50 -6.50 6.16
N LYS A 126 -9.72 -7.74 5.72
CA LYS A 126 -8.63 -8.65 5.35
C LYS A 126 -7.91 -8.19 4.08
N LEU A 127 -8.65 -7.73 3.08
CA LEU A 127 -8.10 -7.16 1.85
C LEU A 127 -7.20 -5.96 2.13
N VAL A 128 -7.69 -4.99 2.91
CA VAL A 128 -6.94 -3.79 3.28
C VAL A 128 -5.74 -4.13 4.15
N SER A 129 -5.85 -5.12 5.05
CA SER A 129 -4.69 -5.63 5.80
C SER A 129 -3.62 -6.20 4.89
N ALA A 130 -4.01 -6.93 3.86
CA ALA A 130 -3.08 -7.54 2.91
C ALA A 130 -2.47 -6.49 1.98
N GLN A 131 -3.27 -5.52 1.53
CA GLN A 131 -2.90 -4.47 0.59
C GLN A 131 -3.45 -3.10 1.04
N PRO A 132 -2.73 -2.37 1.90
CA PRO A 132 -3.25 -1.12 2.48
C PRO A 132 -3.37 0.03 1.48
N GLY A 133 -2.68 -0.04 0.34
CA GLY A 133 -2.82 0.89 -0.79
C GLY A 133 -4.24 1.00 -1.35
N LEU A 134 -5.12 0.01 -1.09
CA LEU A 134 -6.54 0.13 -1.39
C LEU A 134 -7.20 1.35 -0.72
N LEU A 135 -6.70 1.78 0.44
CA LEU A 135 -7.19 2.98 1.13
C LEU A 135 -6.82 4.30 0.42
N LEU A 136 -5.94 4.24 -0.58
CA LEU A 136 -5.51 5.38 -1.39
C LEU A 136 -5.99 5.28 -2.84
N ALA A 137 -6.47 4.11 -3.26
CA ALA A 137 -6.84 3.83 -4.64
C ALA A 137 -8.04 4.65 -5.14
N ASP A 138 -8.05 4.97 -6.43
CA ASP A 138 -9.27 5.43 -7.10
C ASP A 138 -10.30 4.29 -7.21
N VAL A 139 -11.37 4.40 -6.42
CA VAL A 139 -12.45 3.40 -6.36
C VAL A 139 -13.13 3.19 -7.72
N ARG A 140 -13.17 4.21 -8.58
CA ARG A 140 -13.72 4.05 -9.95
C ARG A 140 -12.82 3.15 -10.77
N ALA A 141 -11.50 3.39 -10.72
CA ALA A 141 -10.53 2.54 -11.40
C ALA A 141 -10.57 1.10 -10.88
N VAL A 142 -10.76 0.89 -9.57
CA VAL A 142 -10.98 -0.45 -8.98
C VAL A 142 -12.20 -1.14 -9.60
N GLY A 143 -13.34 -0.44 -9.68
CA GLY A 143 -14.57 -0.98 -10.28
C GLY A 143 -14.42 -1.30 -11.76
N ASP A 144 -13.77 -0.40 -12.52
CA ASP A 144 -13.51 -0.59 -13.95
C ASP A 144 -12.56 -1.77 -14.21
N ALA A 145 -11.53 -1.94 -13.38
CA ALA A 145 -10.60 -3.06 -13.46
C ALA A 145 -11.30 -4.40 -13.19
N LEU A 146 -12.13 -4.47 -12.14
CA LEU A 146 -12.92 -5.67 -11.82
C LEU A 146 -13.87 -6.04 -12.96
N LYS A 147 -14.58 -5.04 -13.49
CA LYS A 147 -15.51 -5.23 -14.60
C LYS A 147 -14.78 -5.73 -15.85
N ALA A 148 -13.66 -5.09 -16.20
CA ALA A 148 -12.88 -5.47 -17.37
C ALA A 148 -12.31 -6.89 -17.25
N LEU A 149 -11.84 -7.29 -16.07
CA LEU A 149 -11.40 -8.67 -15.81
C LEU A 149 -12.55 -9.67 -15.95
N ALA A 150 -13.73 -9.35 -15.43
CA ALA A 150 -14.89 -10.24 -15.52
C ALA A 150 -15.43 -10.37 -16.95
N GLU A 151 -15.37 -9.29 -17.73
CA GLU A 151 -15.74 -9.29 -19.15
C GLU A 151 -14.75 -10.08 -20.00
N GLU A 152 -13.45 -9.96 -19.75
CA GLU A 152 -12.42 -10.73 -20.47
C GLU A 152 -12.44 -12.22 -20.11
N PHE A 153 -12.68 -12.52 -18.82
CA PHE A 153 -12.61 -13.89 -18.30
C PHE A 153 -13.93 -14.31 -17.63
N PRO A 154 -15.01 -14.52 -18.40
CA PRO A 154 -16.34 -14.81 -17.85
C PRO A 154 -16.42 -16.13 -17.07
N ARG A 155 -15.43 -17.00 -17.21
CA ARG A 155 -15.35 -18.31 -16.52
C ARG A 155 -14.50 -18.26 -15.24
N VAL A 156 -13.85 -17.13 -14.97
CA VAL A 156 -13.00 -16.94 -13.80
C VAL A 156 -13.79 -16.19 -12.73
N ASP A 157 -13.72 -16.68 -11.49
CA ASP A 157 -14.27 -15.98 -10.34
C ASP A 157 -13.33 -14.84 -9.93
N VAL A 158 -13.48 -13.68 -10.59
CA VAL A 158 -12.66 -12.48 -10.35
C VAL A 158 -12.75 -12.04 -8.89
N GLY A 159 -13.88 -12.27 -8.22
CA GLY A 159 -14.04 -11.94 -6.81
C GLY A 159 -13.09 -12.72 -5.91
N LYS A 160 -12.95 -14.04 -6.15
CA LYS A 160 -11.95 -14.86 -5.44
C LYS A 160 -10.52 -14.53 -5.83
N VAL A 161 -10.28 -14.15 -7.09
CA VAL A 161 -8.96 -13.71 -7.56
C VAL A 161 -8.48 -12.52 -6.75
N VAL A 162 -9.29 -11.45 -6.63
CA VAL A 162 -8.85 -10.24 -5.92
C VAL A 162 -8.79 -10.42 -4.41
N GLN A 163 -9.54 -11.37 -3.84
CA GLN A 163 -9.37 -11.79 -2.45
C GLN A 163 -8.03 -12.50 -2.20
N THR A 164 -7.48 -13.15 -3.23
CA THR A 164 -6.21 -13.87 -3.17
C THR A 164 -5.04 -12.96 -3.53
N GLU A 165 -5.20 -12.10 -4.53
CA GLU A 165 -4.20 -11.17 -5.04
C GLU A 165 -4.78 -9.74 -5.09
N PRO A 166 -4.84 -9.04 -3.94
CA PRO A 166 -5.42 -7.70 -3.87
C PRO A 166 -4.58 -6.63 -4.56
N SER A 167 -3.31 -6.90 -4.85
CA SER A 167 -2.40 -5.97 -5.56
C SER A 167 -2.92 -5.60 -6.96
N LEU A 168 -3.71 -6.48 -7.58
CA LEU A 168 -4.40 -6.24 -8.85
C LEU A 168 -5.31 -5.01 -8.82
N LEU A 169 -5.76 -4.60 -7.64
CA LEU A 169 -6.69 -3.48 -7.47
C LEU A 169 -5.99 -2.19 -7.01
N THR A 170 -4.66 -2.15 -7.06
CA THR A 170 -3.89 -0.95 -6.70
C THR A 170 -3.26 -0.28 -7.90
N GLU A 171 -2.89 0.98 -7.77
CA GLU A 171 -2.31 1.77 -8.86
C GLU A 171 -1.01 1.18 -9.43
N SER A 172 -0.28 0.39 -8.64
CA SER A 172 0.90 -0.33 -9.10
C SER A 172 0.59 -1.40 -10.15
N CYS A 173 -0.66 -1.86 -10.25
CA CYS A 173 -1.10 -2.82 -11.24
C CYS A 173 -2.09 -2.19 -12.24
N ASP A 174 -1.57 -1.77 -13.40
CA ASP A 174 -2.38 -1.29 -14.52
C ASP A 174 -3.14 -2.45 -15.21
N VAL A 175 -4.22 -2.93 -14.58
CA VAL A 175 -5.05 -4.02 -15.10
C VAL A 175 -5.58 -3.73 -16.50
N LEU A 176 -6.03 -2.49 -16.75
CA LEU A 176 -6.59 -2.12 -18.04
C LEU A 176 -5.52 -2.13 -19.14
N GLY A 177 -4.31 -1.63 -18.87
CA GLY A 177 -3.19 -1.73 -19.80
C GLY A 177 -2.70 -3.16 -20.00
N ARG A 178 -2.68 -3.98 -18.94
CA ARG A 178 -2.38 -5.42 -18.99
C ARG A 178 -3.34 -6.16 -19.92
N LEU A 179 -4.65 -5.94 -19.77
CA LEU A 179 -5.68 -6.51 -20.65
C LEU A 179 -5.51 -6.05 -22.10
N LYS A 180 -5.21 -4.76 -22.33
CA LYS A 180 -4.92 -4.26 -23.69
C LYS A 180 -3.73 -4.97 -24.33
N ARG A 181 -2.66 -5.21 -23.57
CA ARG A 181 -1.48 -5.96 -24.04
C ARG A 181 -1.85 -7.41 -24.37
N LEU A 182 -2.61 -8.07 -23.50
CA LEU A 182 -3.08 -9.43 -23.73
C LEU A 182 -3.91 -9.53 -25.02
N ARG A 183 -4.87 -8.62 -25.22
CA ARG A 183 -5.70 -8.59 -26.44
C ARG A 183 -4.85 -8.42 -27.69
N ARG A 184 -3.84 -7.55 -27.66
CA ARG A 184 -2.90 -7.40 -28.78
C ARG A 184 -2.16 -8.71 -29.08
N VAL A 185 -1.71 -9.43 -28.04
CA VAL A 185 -1.06 -10.74 -28.23
C VAL A 185 -2.03 -11.73 -28.88
N VAL A 186 -3.26 -11.82 -28.38
CA VAL A 186 -4.32 -12.69 -28.94
C VAL A 186 -4.58 -12.36 -30.41
N GLU A 187 -4.72 -11.07 -30.74
CA GLU A 187 -4.92 -10.58 -32.12
C GLU A 187 -3.76 -10.97 -33.04
N THR A 188 -2.52 -10.75 -32.61
CA THR A 188 -1.33 -11.14 -33.41
C THR A 188 -1.21 -12.65 -33.63
N ARG A 189 -1.85 -13.45 -32.78
CA ARG A 189 -1.91 -14.92 -32.88
C ARG A 189 -3.18 -15.41 -33.59
N GLY A 190 -3.90 -14.53 -34.29
CA GLY A 190 -5.09 -14.90 -35.04
C GLY A 190 -6.28 -15.28 -34.16
N GLY A 191 -6.41 -14.67 -32.98
CA GLY A 191 -7.51 -14.93 -32.03
C GLY A 191 -7.21 -16.04 -31.03
N VAL A 192 -5.99 -16.61 -31.03
CA VAL A 192 -5.60 -17.69 -30.12
C VAL A 192 -4.87 -17.10 -28.90
N PRO A 193 -5.35 -17.35 -27.67
CA PRO A 193 -4.67 -16.87 -26.47
C PRO A 193 -3.33 -17.59 -26.24
N PRO A 194 -2.43 -17.00 -25.41
CA PRO A 194 -1.25 -17.70 -24.94
C PRO A 194 -1.59 -19.08 -24.32
N PRO A 195 -0.78 -20.14 -24.54
CA PRO A 195 -1.08 -21.47 -24.02
C PRO A 195 -1.31 -21.52 -22.51
N SER A 196 -0.55 -20.71 -21.76
CA SER A 196 -0.69 -20.51 -20.32
C SER A 196 -2.03 -19.89 -19.91
N MET A 197 -2.60 -19.04 -20.77
CA MET A 197 -3.89 -18.37 -20.54
C MET A 197 -5.10 -19.14 -21.10
N ALA A 198 -4.88 -20.08 -22.03
CA ALA A 198 -5.95 -20.80 -22.73
C ALA A 198 -6.96 -21.45 -21.78
N ILE A 199 -6.49 -22.02 -20.66
CA ILE A 199 -7.35 -22.65 -19.65
C ILE A 199 -8.41 -21.70 -19.06
N PHE A 200 -8.11 -20.40 -19.00
CA PHE A 200 -9.00 -19.38 -18.43
C PHE A 200 -10.01 -18.85 -19.44
N TYR A 201 -9.69 -18.91 -20.74
CA TYR A 201 -10.63 -18.63 -21.83
C TYR A 201 -11.59 -19.81 -22.05
N ASP A 202 -11.05 -21.03 -22.11
CA ASP A 202 -11.80 -22.24 -22.47
C ASP A 202 -12.57 -22.84 -21.28
N GLY A 203 -12.23 -22.44 -20.05
CA GLY A 203 -12.83 -22.98 -18.83
C GLY A 203 -12.42 -24.41 -18.52
N GLY A 204 -11.16 -24.74 -18.79
CA GLY A 204 -10.61 -26.06 -18.53
C GLY A 204 -10.42 -26.36 -17.04
N PRO A 205 -10.06 -27.60 -16.68
CA PRO A 205 -9.72 -27.96 -15.30
C PRO A 205 -8.64 -27.04 -14.73
N GLY A 206 -8.94 -26.36 -13.63
CA GLY A 206 -8.04 -25.38 -13.00
C GLY A 206 -8.36 -23.92 -13.29
N CYS A 207 -9.31 -23.60 -14.18
CA CYS A 207 -9.71 -22.22 -14.47
C CYS A 207 -10.32 -21.49 -13.26
N SER A 208 -10.81 -22.24 -12.27
CA SER A 208 -11.37 -21.73 -11.03
C SER A 208 -10.33 -21.48 -9.93
N ASN A 209 -9.04 -21.76 -10.18
CA ASN A 209 -7.98 -21.53 -9.20
C ASN A 209 -7.56 -20.04 -9.22
N PRO A 210 -7.90 -19.25 -8.18
CA PRO A 210 -7.66 -17.81 -8.17
C PRO A 210 -6.17 -17.46 -8.10
N THR A 211 -5.38 -18.25 -7.35
CA THR A 211 -3.93 -18.04 -7.24
C THR A 211 -3.22 -18.29 -8.56
N LEU A 212 -3.60 -19.37 -9.25
CA LEU A 212 -3.02 -19.70 -10.55
C LEU A 212 -3.36 -18.62 -11.58
N PHE A 213 -4.64 -18.20 -11.64
CA PHE A 213 -5.06 -17.12 -12.52
C PHE A 213 -4.25 -15.84 -12.27
N ALA A 214 -4.18 -15.37 -11.02
CA ALA A 214 -3.49 -14.14 -10.68
C ALA A 214 -2.02 -14.17 -11.13
N LYS A 215 -1.31 -15.26 -10.85
CA LYS A 215 0.09 -15.44 -11.25
C LYS A 215 0.24 -15.42 -12.77
N VAL A 216 -0.50 -16.27 -13.48
CA VAL A 216 -0.38 -16.35 -14.94
C VAL A 216 -0.75 -15.02 -15.59
N PHE A 217 -1.81 -14.35 -15.13
CA PHE A 217 -2.21 -13.04 -15.63
C PHE A 217 -1.09 -12.01 -15.44
N LEU A 218 -0.49 -11.92 -14.24
CA LEU A 218 0.57 -10.96 -13.97
C LEU A 218 1.83 -11.20 -14.81
N GLU A 219 2.21 -12.46 -15.01
CA GLU A 219 3.38 -12.83 -15.83
C GLU A 219 3.14 -12.58 -17.33
N GLU A 220 2.01 -13.04 -17.87
CA GLU A 220 1.72 -12.98 -19.31
C GLU A 220 1.40 -11.57 -19.80
N THR A 221 0.95 -10.70 -18.90
CA THR A 221 0.62 -9.30 -19.22
C THR A 221 1.69 -8.31 -18.79
N ARG A 222 2.83 -8.82 -18.31
CA ARG A 222 3.95 -8.00 -17.87
C ARG A 222 4.43 -7.09 -19.00
N GLY A 223 4.71 -5.83 -18.68
CA GLY A 223 5.34 -4.92 -19.62
C GLY A 223 6.85 -5.18 -19.73
N ASP A 224 7.47 -4.87 -20.87
CA ASP A 224 8.92 -5.06 -21.10
C ASP A 224 9.84 -4.26 -20.13
N GLY A 225 9.28 -3.41 -19.27
CA GLY A 225 10.00 -2.62 -18.26
C GLY A 225 9.70 -2.98 -16.80
N GLU A 226 8.84 -3.97 -16.52
CA GLU A 226 8.51 -4.38 -15.15
C GLU A 226 9.48 -5.48 -14.68
N ALA A 227 10.67 -5.11 -14.24
CA ALA A 227 11.62 -6.04 -13.62
C ALA A 227 11.06 -6.56 -12.28
N TYR A 228 11.22 -7.85 -12.04
CA TYR A 228 10.82 -8.51 -10.79
C TYR A 228 11.74 -8.06 -9.66
N GLU A 229 11.18 -7.51 -8.58
CA GLU A 229 11.71 -7.74 -7.23
C GLU A 229 11.18 -9.10 -6.75
N SER A 230 11.62 -10.20 -7.38
CA SER A 230 11.44 -11.55 -6.83
C SER A 230 12.70 -11.83 -6.04
N ASP A 231 12.63 -11.62 -4.73
CA ASP A 231 13.25 -12.50 -3.71
C ASP A 231 13.27 -11.86 -2.31
N THR A 232 12.14 -11.36 -1.78
CA THR A 232 12.08 -11.04 -0.32
C THR A 232 10.67 -11.09 0.30
N ALA A 233 9.78 -12.01 -0.09
CA ALA A 233 8.47 -12.09 0.59
C ALA A 233 7.85 -13.50 0.63
N TRP A 234 8.65 -14.53 0.91
CA TRP A 234 8.16 -15.78 1.51
C TRP A 234 9.26 -16.33 2.43
N GLY A 235 9.23 -15.88 3.68
CA GLY A 235 10.06 -16.35 4.79
C GLY A 235 9.43 -15.93 6.10
#